data_AF-A0A5N5Q761-F1
#
_entry.id   AF-A0A5N5Q761-F1
#
_cell.length_a   1.000
_cell.length_b   1.000
_cell.length_c   1.000
_cell.angle_alpha   90.00
_cell.angle_beta   90.00
_cell.angle_gamma   90.00
#
_symmetry.space_group_name_H-M   'P 1'
#
loop_
_entity.id
_entity.type
_entity.pdbx_description
1 polymer ?
#
loop_
_entity_poly.entity_id
_entity_poly.type
_entity_poly.pdbx_seq_one_letter_code
_entity_poly.pdbx_strand_id
1 'polypeptide(L)'
;MYFSTILTFAATTLLAATSAQAGNFGATCKSIRLENNNILYATCGNGSGSDYTSSLNLNACVVNNNGNLQCQSNGNYAVSCTSCGLSGTTMTCA
;
A
#
# COMPACT_ATOMS: atom_id res chain seq x y z
N MET A 1 -42.74 -30.49 -32.21
CA MET A 1 -41.92 -30.80 -31.03
C MET A 1 -40.68 -29.92 -31.09
N TYR A 2 -40.51 -29.08 -30.08
CA TYR A 2 -39.51 -28.03 -29.99
C TYR A 2 -38.20 -28.61 -29.48
N PHE A 3 -37.06 -28.28 -30.07
CA PHE A 3 -35.76 -28.46 -29.42
C PHE A 3 -34.88 -27.23 -29.62
N SER A 4 -34.93 -26.37 -28.61
CA SER A 4 -34.05 -25.23 -28.38
C SER A 4 -32.63 -25.70 -28.08
N THR A 5 -31.63 -25.13 -28.75
CA THR A 5 -30.24 -25.17 -28.29
C THR A 5 -29.73 -23.75 -28.16
N ILE A 6 -30.00 -23.13 -27.01
CA ILE A 6 -29.43 -21.84 -26.64
C ILE A 6 -27.97 -22.11 -26.25
N LEU A 7 -27.03 -21.58 -27.03
CA LEU A 7 -25.61 -21.67 -26.76
C LEU A 7 -25.24 -20.61 -25.72
N THR A 8 -25.21 -20.98 -24.45
CA THR A 8 -24.88 -20.07 -23.35
C THR A 8 -23.36 -19.84 -23.32
N PHE A 9 -22.89 -18.72 -23.86
CA PHE A 9 -21.52 -18.25 -23.61
C PHE A 9 -21.45 -17.70 -22.18
N ALA A 10 -21.03 -18.54 -21.23
CA ALA A 10 -20.63 -18.08 -19.91
C ALA A 10 -19.28 -17.35 -20.03
N ALA A 11 -19.32 -16.05 -20.30
CA ALA A 11 -18.15 -15.19 -20.21
C ALA A 11 -17.83 -14.97 -18.72
N THR A 12 -17.06 -15.89 -18.12
CA THR A 12 -16.50 -15.71 -16.79
C THR A 12 -15.38 -14.68 -16.89
N THR A 13 -15.70 -13.41 -16.69
CA THR A 13 -14.70 -12.36 -16.49
C THR A 13 -14.00 -12.61 -15.16
N LEU A 14 -12.78 -13.13 -15.22
CA LEU A 14 -11.90 -13.24 -14.06
C LEU A 14 -11.42 -11.83 -13.71
N LEU A 15 -12.13 -11.15 -12.81
CA LEU A 15 -11.62 -9.95 -12.16
C LEU A 15 -10.40 -10.40 -11.34
N ALA A 16 -9.21 -10.23 -11.90
CA ALA A 16 -7.96 -10.43 -11.18
C ALA A 16 -7.92 -9.39 -10.06
N ALA A 17 -8.39 -9.78 -8.88
CA ALA A 17 -8.23 -8.99 -7.68
C ALA A 17 -6.74 -8.93 -7.39
N THR A 18 -6.11 -7.80 -7.72
CA THR A 18 -4.75 -7.50 -7.29
C THR A 18 -4.82 -7.25 -5.79
N SER A 19 -4.74 -8.33 -5.00
CA SER A 19 -4.53 -8.23 -3.57
C SER A 19 -3.20 -7.52 -3.35
N ALA A 20 -3.22 -6.28 -2.88
CA ALA A 20 -2.03 -5.66 -2.35
C ALA A 20 -1.60 -6.49 -1.14
N GLN A 21 -0.57 -7.33 -1.30
CA GLN A 21 0.07 -8.01 -0.17
C GLN A 21 0.73 -6.92 0.70
N ALA A 22 0.02 -6.46 1.73
CA ALA A 22 0.63 -5.68 2.78
C ALA A 22 1.47 -6.64 3.64
N GLY A 23 2.80 -6.53 3.58
CA GLY A 23 3.72 -7.39 4.34
C GLY A 23 3.70 -7.18 5.87
N ASN A 24 2.76 -6.38 6.39
CA ASN A 24 2.56 -6.08 7.81
C ASN A 24 3.85 -5.83 8.60
N PHE A 25 4.72 -4.95 8.09
CA PHE A 25 6.01 -4.63 8.72
C PHE A 25 5.86 -4.21 10.19
N GLY A 26 4.73 -3.59 10.56
CA GLY A 26 4.44 -3.17 11.93
C GLY A 26 4.36 -4.32 12.94
N ALA A 27 4.23 -5.57 12.51
CA ALA A 27 4.27 -6.73 13.41
C ALA A 27 5.69 -7.02 13.94
N THR A 28 6.73 -6.63 13.20
CA THR A 28 8.13 -6.97 13.52
C THR A 28 9.04 -5.74 13.63
N CYS A 29 8.52 -4.56 13.34
CA CYS A 29 9.27 -3.30 13.39
C CYS A 29 8.81 -2.41 14.55
N LYS A 30 9.73 -1.59 15.04
CA LYS A 30 9.54 -0.63 16.13
C LYS A 30 10.11 0.75 15.76
N SER A 31 9.84 1.74 16.62
CA SER A 31 10.31 3.12 16.42
C SER A 31 9.88 3.69 15.05
N ILE A 32 8.65 3.36 14.64
CA ILE A 32 8.11 3.75 13.34
C ILE A 32 7.81 5.25 13.37
N ARG A 33 8.34 5.99 12.39
CA ARG A 33 8.16 7.43 12.30
C ARG A 33 8.19 7.91 10.85
N LEU A 34 7.45 8.97 10.56
CA LEU A 34 7.47 9.66 9.27
C LEU A 34 8.26 10.96 9.42
N GLU A 35 9.24 11.18 8.56
CA GLU A 35 10.01 12.42 8.48
C GLU A 35 9.86 13.05 7.10
N ASN A 36 10.00 14.38 7.06
CA ASN A 36 9.95 15.18 5.83
C ASN A 36 8.68 14.94 4.98
N ASN A 37 7.58 14.53 5.62
CA ASN A 37 6.28 14.25 4.99
C ASN A 37 6.24 12.99 4.11
N ASN A 38 7.37 12.32 3.84
CA ASN A 38 7.46 11.23 2.87
C ASN A 38 8.47 10.11 3.20
N ILE A 39 9.37 10.29 4.16
CA ILE A 39 10.37 9.25 4.50
C ILE A 39 9.89 8.49 5.73
N LEU A 40 9.49 7.24 5.51
CA LEU A 40 9.15 6.31 6.59
C LEU A 40 10.43 5.68 7.12
N TYR A 41 10.67 5.81 8.42
CA TYR A 41 11.73 5.09 9.12
C TYR A 41 11.13 4.04 10.04
N ALA A 42 11.79 2.90 10.13
CA ALA A 42 11.45 1.84 11.07
C ALA A 42 12.68 1.00 11.42
N THR A 43 12.78 0.60 12.69
CA THR A 43 13.78 -0.37 13.15
C THR A 43 13.16 -1.76 13.10
N CYS A 44 13.69 -2.64 12.27
CA CYS A 44 13.12 -3.95 11.98
C CYS A 44 14.14 -5.06 12.25
N GLY A 45 13.66 -6.26 12.60
CA GLY A 45 14.52 -7.44 12.71
C GLY A 45 15.08 -7.85 11.35
N ASN A 46 16.37 -8.23 11.30
CA ASN A 46 17.05 -8.67 10.07
C ASN A 46 16.94 -10.18 9.80
N GLY A 47 16.15 -10.92 10.59
CA GLY A 47 16.03 -12.39 10.50
C GLY A 47 17.14 -13.18 11.19
N SER A 48 18.23 -12.53 11.62
CA SER A 48 19.38 -13.14 12.31
C SER A 48 19.45 -12.79 13.80
N GLY A 49 18.33 -12.30 14.37
CA GLY A 49 18.24 -11.91 15.79
C GLY A 49 18.80 -10.52 16.12
N SER A 50 19.18 -9.73 15.11
CA SER A 50 19.56 -8.32 15.28
C SER A 50 18.55 -7.39 14.62
N ASP A 51 18.54 -6.13 15.06
CA ASP A 51 17.70 -5.09 14.47
C ASP A 51 18.52 -4.15 13.59
N TYR A 52 17.88 -3.58 12.57
CA TYR A 52 18.45 -2.51 11.76
C TYR A 52 17.41 -1.44 11.47
N THR A 53 17.84 -0.18 11.43
CA THR A 53 16.99 0.93 11.01
C THR A 53 16.99 1.02 9.50
N SER A 54 15.80 0.95 8.91
CA SER A 54 15.55 1.10 7.49
C SER A 54 14.76 2.37 7.21
N SER A 55 14.87 2.88 5.98
CA SER A 55 14.08 3.98 5.49
C SER A 55 13.44 3.65 4.14
N LEU A 56 12.25 4.21 3.91
CA LEU A 56 11.50 4.07 2.68
C LEU A 56 10.93 5.43 2.27
N ASN A 57 11.20 5.86 1.04
CA ASN A 57 10.55 7.03 0.48
C ASN A 57 9.17 6.64 -0.06
N LEU A 58 8.11 7.05 0.64
CA LEU A 58 6.72 6.73 0.30
C LEU A 58 6.26 7.35 -1.02
N ASN A 59 6.95 8.36 -1.55
CA ASN A 59 6.67 8.86 -2.91
C ASN A 59 6.88 7.79 -3.99
N ALA A 60 7.71 6.78 -3.74
CA ALA A 60 7.94 5.69 -4.66
C ALA A 60 6.73 4.74 -4.78
N CYS A 61 5.81 4.75 -3.80
CA CYS A 61 4.74 3.75 -3.71
C CYS A 61 3.37 4.27 -3.27
N VAL A 62 3.22 5.56 -2.97
CA VAL A 62 1.94 6.16 -2.55
C VAL A 62 1.58 7.33 -3.47
N VAL A 63 0.33 7.35 -3.93
CA VAL A 63 -0.29 8.46 -4.69
C VAL A 63 -1.43 9.07 -3.89
N ASN A 64 -1.65 10.36 -4.06
CA ASN A 64 -2.88 11.02 -3.66
C ASN A 64 -3.84 11.08 -4.86
N ASN A 65 -4.91 10.29 -4.82
CA ASN A 65 -5.94 10.28 -5.84
C ASN A 65 -7.18 11.02 -5.33
N ASN A 66 -7.26 12.33 -5.62
CA ASN A 66 -8.36 13.21 -5.23
C ASN A 66 -8.67 13.15 -3.71
N GLY A 67 -7.63 13.25 -2.88
CA GLY A 67 -7.74 13.20 -1.41
C GLY A 67 -7.68 11.78 -0.84
N ASN A 68 -7.64 10.74 -1.68
CA ASN A 68 -7.54 9.36 -1.23
C ASN A 68 -6.12 8.84 -1.44
N LEU A 69 -5.46 8.43 -0.35
CA LEU A 69 -4.14 7.81 -0.43
C LEU A 69 -4.28 6.37 -0.93
N GLN A 70 -3.51 6.03 -1.97
CA GLN A 70 -3.52 4.71 -2.59
C GLN A 70 -2.10 4.24 -2.87
N CYS A 71 -1.92 2.91 -2.95
CA CYS A 71 -0.65 2.33 -3.36
C CYS A 71 -0.50 2.47 -4.88
N GLN A 72 0.54 3.16 -5.33
CA GLN A 72 0.88 3.33 -6.73
C GLN A 72 2.38 3.55 -6.89
N SER A 73 3.01 2.81 -7.81
CA SER A 73 4.41 3.02 -8.15
C SER A 73 4.62 4.45 -8.68
N ASN A 74 5.67 5.12 -8.19
CA ASN A 74 5.98 6.53 -8.51
C ASN A 74 4.81 7.50 -8.23
N GLY A 75 4.01 7.22 -7.20
CA GLY A 75 2.80 7.98 -6.91
C GLY A 75 3.05 9.43 -6.45
N ASN A 76 4.21 9.71 -5.86
CA ASN A 76 4.63 11.06 -5.47
C ASN A 76 3.60 11.85 -4.64
N TYR A 77 2.81 11.20 -3.77
CA TYR A 77 1.71 11.86 -3.05
C TYR A 77 2.11 13.15 -2.30
N ALA A 78 3.34 13.21 -1.77
CA ALA A 78 3.81 14.34 -0.95
C ALA A 78 3.89 15.68 -1.71
N VAL A 79 3.77 15.69 -3.05
CA VAL A 79 3.65 16.94 -3.83
C VAL A 79 2.29 17.62 -3.67
N SER A 80 1.29 16.86 -3.22
CA SER A 80 -0.12 17.30 -3.15
C SER A 80 -0.77 17.07 -1.78
N CYS A 81 -0.05 16.47 -0.84
CA CYS A 81 -0.48 16.25 0.54
C CYS A 81 0.41 17.05 1.49
N THR A 82 -0.18 17.59 2.55
CA THR A 82 0.54 18.31 3.59
C THR A 82 0.28 17.72 4.97
N SER A 83 1.12 18.08 5.94
CA SER A 83 0.91 17.71 7.36
C SER A 83 0.65 16.23 7.60
N CYS A 84 1.37 15.34 6.89
CA CYS A 84 1.21 13.91 7.06
C CYS A 84 1.77 13.44 8.40
N GLY A 85 1.06 12.52 9.04
CA GLY A 85 1.43 11.92 10.31
C GLY A 85 1.08 10.43 10.36
N LEU A 86 1.61 9.77 11.39
CA LEU A 86 1.35 8.36 11.66
C LEU A 86 0.58 8.20 12.96
N SER A 87 -0.39 7.30 12.94
CA SER A 87 -0.98 6.69 14.13
C SER A 87 -0.72 5.19 14.07
N GLY A 88 0.30 4.73 14.79
CA GLY A 88 0.84 3.38 14.64
C GLY A 88 1.43 3.15 13.24
N THR A 89 0.82 2.27 12.45
CA THR A 89 1.18 2.00 11.04
C THR A 89 0.25 2.69 10.05
N THR A 90 -0.78 3.39 10.53
CA THR A 90 -1.74 4.09 9.68
C THR A 90 -1.24 5.51 9.42
N MET A 91 -1.14 5.88 8.14
CA MET A 91 -0.76 7.22 7.72
C MET A 91 -1.99 8.04 7.36
N THR A 92 -2.02 9.29 7.83
CA THR A 92 -3.06 10.28 7.48
C THR A 92 -2.38 11.58 7.08
N CYS A 93 -2.95 12.27 6.09
CA CYS A 93 -2.49 13.57 5.62
C CYS A 93 -3.65 14.57 5.56
N ALA A 94 -3.32 15.86 5.49
CA ALA A 94 -4.26 16.96 5.26
C ALA A 94 -4.10 17.55 3.85
#